data_AF-A0A377MAC0-F1
#
_entry.id   AF-A0A377MAC0-F1
#
_cell.length_a   1.000
_cell.length_b   1.000
_cell.length_c   1.000
_cell.angle_alpha   90.00
_cell.angle_beta   90.00
_cell.angle_gamma   90.00
#
_symmetry.space_group_name_H-M   'P 1'
#
loop_
_entity.id
_entity.type
_entity.pdbx_description
1 polymer ?
#
loop_
_entity_poly.entity_id
_entity_poly.type
_entity_poly.pdbx_seq_one_letter_code
_entity_poly.pdbx_strand_id
1 'polypeptide(L)' 'MKLTPNFYRDRVCLNVLAGSKANASAIYEAAEGHVLVGVLSKKLPGRAQRGC' A
#
# COMPACT_ATOMS: atom_id res chain seq x y z
N MET A 1 12.83 3.87 -10.14
CA MET A 1 12.00 3.10 -9.19
C MET A 1 12.92 2.40 -8.19
N LYS A 2 12.61 2.47 -6.90
CA LYS A 2 13.34 1.76 -5.84
C LYS A 2 12.64 0.43 -5.55
N LEU A 3 13.37 -0.68 -5.52
CA LEU A 3 12.82 -2.03 -5.31
C LEU A 3 12.90 -2.49 -3.84
N THR A 4 13.62 -1.75 -3.00
CA THR A 4 13.74 -2.01 -1.57
C THR A 4 12.79 -1.12 -0.77
N PRO A 5 12.02 -1.69 0.19
CA PRO A 5 11.17 -0.90 1.07
C PRO A 5 11.97 0.14 1.87
N ASN A 6 11.32 1.25 2.22
CA ASN A 6 11.92 2.29 3.04
C ASN A 6 11.72 1.97 4.53
N PHE A 7 12.67 1.26 5.13
CA PHE A 7 12.59 0.89 6.54
C PHE A 7 12.93 2.08 7.45
N TYR A 8 12.12 2.31 8.48
CA TYR A 8 12.45 3.22 9.56
C TYR A 8 13.63 2.65 10.34
N ARG A 9 14.75 3.38 10.34
CA ARG A 9 16.02 3.00 10.98
C ARG A 9 16.48 1.58 10.62
N ASP A 10 16.31 1.20 9.36
CA ASP A 10 16.67 -0.12 8.80
C ASP A 10 16.01 -1.32 9.53
N ARG A 11 14.88 -1.09 10.21
CA ARG A 11 14.27 -2.07 11.12
C ARG A 11 12.80 -2.35 10.85
N VAL A 12 11.98 -1.30 10.72
CA VAL A 12 10.52 -1.45 10.70
C VAL A 12 9.92 -0.77 9.48
N CYS A 13 8.97 -1.42 8.83
CA CYS A 13 8.16 -0.84 7.75
C CYS A 13 6.72 -1.32 7.92
N LEU A 14 5.76 -0.40 7.86
CA LEU A 14 4.34 -0.74 7.97
C LEU A 14 3.85 -1.36 6.66
N ASN A 15 2.88 -2.27 6.72
CA ASN A 15 2.15 -2.76 5.55
C ASN A 15 0.65 -2.61 5.81
N VAL A 16 0.00 -1.75 5.05
CA VAL A 16 -1.42 -1.40 5.22
C VAL A 16 -2.11 -1.32 3.87
N LEU A 17 -3.42 -1.54 3.84
CA LEU A 17 -4.21 -1.47 2.61
C LEU A 17 -4.78 -0.07 2.38
N ALA A 18 -4.70 0.42 1.13
CA ALA A 18 -5.40 1.64 0.75
C ALA A 18 -6.80 1.35 0.20
N GLY A 19 -7.77 2.18 0.60
CA GLY A 19 -9.13 2.16 0.06
C GLY A 19 -9.30 2.97 -1.23
N SER A 20 -8.40 3.93 -1.51
CA SER A 20 -8.43 4.79 -2.70
C SER A 20 -7.04 5.35 -3.00
N LYS A 21 -6.85 5.97 -4.18
CA LYS A 21 -5.58 6.63 -4.54
C LYS A 21 -5.24 7.78 -3.58
N ALA A 22 -6.22 8.62 -3.22
CA ALA A 22 -6.02 9.71 -2.27
C ALA A 22 -5.66 9.19 -0.87
N ASN A 23 -6.31 8.09 -0.43
CA ASN A 23 -5.96 7.45 0.83
C ASN A 23 -4.54 6.86 0.81
N ALA A 24 -4.08 6.31 -0.32
CA ALA A 24 -2.70 5.84 -0.45
C ALA A 24 -1.67 6.97 -0.25
N SER A 25 -1.92 8.15 -0.83
CA SER A 25 -1.06 9.33 -0.62
C SER A 25 -1.06 9.76 0.84
N ALA A 26 -2.24 9.87 1.46
CA ALA A 26 -2.36 10.27 2.87
C ALA A 26 -1.67 9.29 3.83
N ILE A 27 -1.77 7.98 3.57
CA ILE A 27 -1.07 6.95 4.36
C ILE A 27 0.44 7.10 4.22
N TYR A 28 0.92 7.33 3.00
CA TYR A 28 2.35 7.47 2.74
C TYR A 28 2.94 8.70 3.45
N GLU A 29 2.24 9.82 3.41
CA GLU A 29 2.60 11.04 4.13
C GLU A 29 2.57 10.84 5.64
N ALA A 30 1.52 10.23 6.18
CA ALA A 30 1.38 9.98 7.61
C ALA A 30 2.44 9.03 8.17
N ALA A 31 2.97 8.12 7.35
CA ALA A 31 4.03 7.20 7.74
C ALA A 31 5.44 7.72 7.41
N GLU A 32 5.57 8.98 6.97
CA GLU A 32 6.85 9.59 6.54
C GLU A 32 7.57 8.74 5.48
N GLY A 33 6.80 8.05 4.64
CA GLY A 33 7.31 7.16 3.60
C GLY A 33 7.82 5.80 4.11
N HIS A 34 7.70 5.47 5.40
CA HIS A 34 8.10 4.18 5.97
C HIS A 34 7.00 3.11 5.94
N VAL A 35 6.30 3.02 4.80
CA VAL A 35 5.13 2.15 4.62
C VAL A 35 5.07 1.56 3.21
N LEU A 36 4.60 0.32 3.14
CA LEU A 36 4.11 -0.30 1.92
C LEU A 36 2.59 -0.21 1.90
N VAL A 37 2.07 0.47 0.90
CA VAL A 37 0.62 0.63 0.71
C VAL A 37 0.12 -0.42 -0.27
N GLY A 38 -0.58 -1.42 0.25
CA GLY A 38 -1.09 -2.55 -0.51
C GLY A 38 -2.35 -2.22 -1.30
N VAL A 39 -2.41 -2.73 -2.54
CA VAL A 39 -3.61 -2.72 -3.40
C VAL A 39 -4.00 -4.16 -3.71
N LEU A 40 -5.27 -4.50 -3.49
CA LEU A 40 -5.76 -5.85 -3.72
C LEU A 40 -6.06 -6.09 -5.20
N SER A 41 -5.40 -7.07 -5.80
CA SER A 41 -5.62 -7.47 -7.20
C SER A 41 -7.07 -7.86 -7.49
N LYS A 42 -7.77 -8.44 -6.51
CA LYS A 42 -9.20 -8.81 -6.59
C LYS A 42 -10.13 -7.60 -6.78
N LYS A 43 -9.73 -6.41 -6.33
CA LYS A 43 -10.54 -5.18 -6.41
C LYS A 43 -10.20 -4.31 -7.64
N LEU A 44 -9.39 -4.82 -8.58
CA LEU A 44 -9.15 -4.09 -9.83
C LEU A 44 -10.42 -4.02 -10.71
N PRO A 45 -10.70 -2.87 -11.32
CA PRO A 45 -11.76 -2.76 -12.31
C PRO A 45 -11.50 -3.74 -13.47
N GLY A 46 -12.54 -4.46 -13.89
CA GLY A 46 -12.46 -5.48 -14.95
C GLY A 46 -12.29 -6.93 -14.46
N ARG A 47 -12.16 -7.18 -13.14
CA ARG A 47 -12.25 -8.53 -12.58
C ARG A 47 -13.63 -8.75 -11.96
N ALA A 48 -14.41 -9.66 -12.54
CA ALA A 48 -15.66 -10.12 -11.92
C ALA A 48 -15.33 -10.70 -10.54
N GLN A 49 -16.04 -10.24 -9.50
CA GLN A 49 -15.90 -10.78 -8.15
C GLN A 49 -16.38 -12.23 -8.16
N ARG A 50 -15.47 -13.18 -8.39
CA ARG A 50 -15.74 -14.57 -8.04
C ARG A 50 -15.66 -14.68 -6.52
N GLY A 51 -16.84 -14.80 -5.91
CA GLY A 51 -16.99 -15.22 -4.52
C GLY A 51 -16.44 -16.62 -4.36
N CYS A 52 -15.76 -16.86 -3.24
CA CYS A 52 -15.56 -18.22 -2.75
C CYS A 52 -16.89 -18.69 -2.16
#